data_AF-A0A512HPF2-F1
#
_entry.id   AF-A0A512HPF2-F1
#
_cell.length_a   1.000
_cell.length_b   1.000
_cell.length_c   1.000
_cell.angle_alpha   90.00
_cell.angle_beta   90.00
_cell.angle_gamma   90.00
#
_symmetry.space_group_name_H-M   'P 1'
#
loop_
_entity.id
_entity.type
_entity.pdbx_description
1 polymer ?
#
loop_
_entity_poly.entity_id
_entity_poly.type
_entity_poly.pdbx_seq_one_letter_code
_entity_poly.pdbx_strand_id
1 'polypeptide(L)'
;MALLALIDRTETLSKQILALVNLNALLLREVALAQPEPLQYFARLEAEIGGLGEAIAMGTRKFSEVHVSSQAITEVFEQVLRQGSSLIENAQEFTKS
;
A
#
# COMPACT_ATOMS: atom_id res chain seq x y z
N MET A 1 -24.00 -14.91 -19.40
CA MET A 1 -23.15 -15.73 -18.50
C MET A 1 -21.71 -15.25 -18.43
N ALA A 2 -20.99 -15.08 -19.55
CA ALA A 2 -19.58 -14.64 -19.51
C ALA A 2 -19.34 -13.28 -18.82
N LEU A 3 -20.23 -12.30 -19.02
CA LEU A 3 -20.15 -10.99 -18.35
C LEU A 3 -20.31 -11.07 -16.82
N LEU A 4 -21.22 -11.92 -16.32
CA LEU A 4 -21.42 -12.11 -14.89
C LEU A 4 -20.20 -12.77 -14.22
N ALA A 5 -19.63 -13.78 -14.88
CA ALA A 5 -18.40 -14.41 -14.42
C ALA A 5 -17.19 -13.44 -14.42
N LEU A 6 -17.13 -12.53 -15.39
CA LEU A 6 -16.11 -11.48 -15.42
C LEU A 6 -16.27 -10.49 -14.27
N ILE A 7 -17.50 -10.05 -13.97
CA ILE A 7 -17.81 -9.17 -12.83
C ILE A 7 -17.42 -9.85 -11.51
N ASP A 8 -17.86 -11.09 -11.29
CA ASP A 8 -17.58 -11.85 -10.07
C ASP A 8 -16.07 -12.08 -9.85
N ARG A 9 -15.35 -12.39 -10.93
CA ARG A 9 -13.89 -12.51 -10.90
C ARG A 9 -13.23 -11.16 -10.57
N THR A 10 -13.71 -10.07 -11.15
CA THR A 10 -13.17 -8.73 -10.92
C THR A 10 -13.39 -8.31 -9.46
N GLU A 11 -14.59 -8.53 -8.92
CA GLU A 11 -14.93 -8.26 -7.53
C GLU A 11 -14.05 -9.07 -6.56
N THR A 12 -13.85 -10.36 -6.86
CA THR A 12 -12.95 -11.22 -6.06
C THR A 12 -11.52 -10.71 -6.07
N LEU A 13 -10.99 -10.33 -7.23
CA LEU A 13 -9.65 -9.76 -7.35
C LEU A 13 -9.53 -8.43 -6.60
N SER A 14 -10.53 -7.55 -6.69
CA SER A 14 -10.55 -6.29 -5.95
C SER A 14 -10.51 -6.52 -4.43
N LYS A 15 -11.28 -7.49 -3.92
CA LYS A 15 -11.26 -7.86 -2.49
C LYS A 15 -9.89 -8.39 -2.06
N GLN A 16 -9.24 -9.21 -2.90
CA GLN A 16 -7.90 -9.72 -2.64
C GLN A 16 -6.85 -8.60 -2.61
N ILE A 17 -6.89 -7.67 -3.57
CA ILE A 17 -6.01 -6.50 -3.59
C ILE A 17 -6.19 -5.67 -2.32
N LEU A 18 -7.43 -5.40 -1.92
CA LEU A 18 -7.72 -4.66 -0.69
C LEU A 18 -7.18 -5.37 0.56
N ALA A 19 -7.35 -6.68 0.66
CA ALA A 19 -6.80 -7.47 1.77
C ALA A 19 -5.26 -7.39 1.82
N LEU A 20 -4.59 -7.45 0.67
CA LEU A 20 -3.13 -7.30 0.58
C LEU A 20 -2.67 -5.89 0.97
N VAL A 21 -3.37 -4.85 0.53
CA VAL A 21 -3.11 -3.46 0.93
C VAL A 21 -3.18 -3.31 2.45
N ASN A 22 -4.25 -3.83 3.07
CA ASN A 22 -4.43 -3.79 4.51
C ASN A 22 -3.36 -4.58 5.27
N LEU A 23 -3.00 -5.77 4.78
CA LEU A 23 -1.94 -6.59 5.38
C LEU A 23 -0.59 -5.87 5.33
N ASN A 24 -0.25 -5.27 4.19
CA ASN A 24 0.99 -4.51 4.05
C ASN A 24 1.04 -3.31 5.02
N ALA A 25 -0.07 -2.56 5.15
CA ALA A 25 -0.15 -1.46 6.12
C ALA A 25 0.06 -1.95 7.57
N LEU A 26 -0.51 -3.10 7.93
CA LEU A 26 -0.34 -3.69 9.25
C LEU A 26 1.11 -4.14 9.50
N LEU A 27 1.74 -4.79 8.52
CA LEU A 27 3.14 -5.20 8.61
C LEU A 27 4.08 -4.00 8.76
N LEU A 28 3.84 -2.93 8.00
CA LEU A 28 4.61 -1.68 8.11
C LEU A 28 4.49 -1.07 9.51
N ARG A 29 3.28 -1.06 10.08
CA ARG A 29 3.07 -0.63 11.48
C ARG A 29 3.88 -1.50 12.45
N GLU A 30 3.80 -2.82 12.36
CA GLU A 30 4.51 -3.72 13.29
C GLU A 30 6.03 -3.50 13.23
N VAL A 31 6.59 -3.36 12.01
CA VAL A 31 8.01 -3.07 11.82
C VAL A 31 8.39 -1.72 12.41
N ALA A 32 7.56 -0.68 12.20
CA ALA A 32 7.82 0.65 12.74
C ALA A 32 7.72 0.71 14.27
N LEU A 33 6.71 0.06 14.86
CA LEU A 33 6.52 0.02 16.32
C LEU A 33 7.63 -0.74 17.05
N ALA A 34 8.33 -1.65 16.36
CA ALA A 34 9.51 -2.32 16.90
C ALA A 34 10.74 -1.40 17.01
N GLN A 35 10.69 -0.18 16.48
CA GLN A 35 11.79 0.78 16.49
C GLN A 35 11.71 1.76 17.65
N PRO A 36 12.85 2.31 18.13
CA PRO A 36 12.86 3.30 19.21
C PRO A 36 12.08 4.59 18.89
N GLU A 37 12.08 5.00 17.61
CA GLU A 37 11.36 6.19 17.13
C GLU A 37 10.44 5.81 15.94
N PRO A 38 9.26 5.22 16.20
CA PRO A 38 8.41 4.62 15.17
C PRO A 38 8.01 5.57 14.04
N LEU A 39 7.60 6.79 14.36
CA LEU A 39 7.20 7.79 13.36
C LEU A 39 8.38 8.25 12.50
N GLN A 40 9.55 8.45 13.11
CA GLN A 40 10.73 8.88 12.37
C GLN A 40 11.26 7.76 11.46
N TYR A 41 11.21 6.51 11.93
CA TYR A 41 11.52 5.35 11.11
C TYR A 41 10.52 5.21 9.95
N PHE A 42 9.22 5.33 10.23
CA PHE A 42 8.18 5.24 9.22
C PHE A 42 8.34 6.31 8.12
N ALA A 43 8.67 7.55 8.47
CA ALA A 43 8.91 8.62 7.50
C ALA A 43 10.09 8.32 6.55
N ARG A 44 11.15 7.65 7.03
CA ARG A 44 12.26 7.20 6.16
C ARG A 44 11.81 6.07 5.24
N LEU A 45 11.07 5.11 5.79
CA LEU A 45 10.53 3.98 5.04
C LEU A 45 9.53 4.45 3.96
N GLU A 46 8.72 5.46 4.27
CA GLU A 46 7.82 6.11 3.32
C GLU A 46 8.58 6.68 2.11
N ALA A 47 9.69 7.38 2.35
CA ALA A 47 10.53 7.91 1.27
C ALA A 47 11.16 6.78 0.41
N GLU A 48 11.64 5.70 1.04
CA GLU A 48 12.19 4.54 0.33
C GLU A 48 11.12 3.83 -0.53
N ILE A 49 9.93 3.61 0.04
CA ILE A 49 8.79 3.00 -0.65
C ILE A 49 8.31 3.90 -1.79
N GLY A 50 8.27 5.22 -1.59
CA GLY A 50 7.95 6.20 -2.63
C GLY A 50 8.89 6.08 -3.83
N GLY A 51 10.20 6.04 -3.59
CA GLY A 51 11.21 5.86 -4.66
C GLY A 51 11.09 4.52 -5.40
N LEU A 52 10.75 3.44 -4.67
CA LEU A 52 10.47 2.13 -5.30
C LEU A 52 9.20 2.16 -6.15
N GLY A 53 8.14 2.81 -5.68
CA GLY A 53 6.89 3.00 -6.42
C GLY A 53 7.13 3.73 -7.74
N GLU A 54 7.92 4.80 -7.73
CA GLU A 54 8.32 5.52 -8.94
C GLU A 54 9.14 4.65 -9.90
N ALA A 55 10.11 3.88 -9.39
CA ALA A 55 10.91 2.97 -10.22
C ALA A 55 10.05 1.89 -10.90
N ILE A 56 9.10 1.31 -10.17
CA ILE A 56 8.14 0.33 -10.71
C ILE A 56 7.25 1.01 -11.75
N ALA A 57 6.71 2.19 -11.46
CA ALA A 57 5.87 2.96 -12.37
C ALA A 57 6.59 3.35 -13.67
N MET A 58 7.89 3.66 -13.61
CA MET A 58 8.72 3.88 -14.80
C MET A 58 9.00 2.58 -15.57
N GLY A 59 9.21 1.47 -14.86
CA GLY A 59 9.42 0.15 -15.46
C GLY A 59 8.18 -0.37 -16.19
N THR A 60 6.99 -0.15 -15.62
CA THR A 60 5.71 -0.60 -16.21
C THR A 60 5.34 0.16 -17.48
N ARG A 61 5.81 1.40 -17.67
CA ARG A 61 5.69 2.12 -18.95
C ARG A 61 6.35 1.39 -20.13
N LYS A 62 7.32 0.49 -19.86
CA LYS A 62 7.97 -0.32 -20.91
C LYS A 62 7.14 -1.53 -21.36
N PHE A 63 6.12 -1.90 -20.59
CA PHE A 63 5.22 -3.01 -20.92
C PHE A 63 3.93 -2.44 -21.52
N SER A 64 3.91 -2.25 -22.84
CA SER A 64 2.75 -1.72 -23.59
C SER A 64 1.48 -2.59 -23.51
N GLU A 65 1.61 -3.83 -23.04
CA GLU A 65 0.53 -4.80 -22.92
C GLU A 65 -0.22 -4.73 -21.58
N VAL A 66 0.30 -3.99 -20.60
CA VAL A 66 -0.33 -3.87 -19.28
C VAL A 66 -1.02 -2.52 -19.19
N HIS A 67 -2.36 -2.53 -19.26
CA HIS A 67 -3.23 -1.34 -19.14
C HIS A 67 -3.23 -0.68 -17.74
N VAL A 68 -2.36 -1.10 -16.84
CA VAL A 68 -2.22 -0.46 -15.52
C VAL A 68 -1.36 0.78 -15.72
N SER A 69 -1.99 1.95 -15.65
CA SER A 69 -1.28 3.22 -15.73
C SER A 69 -0.31 3.33 -14.55
N SER A 70 0.83 3.98 -14.76
CA SER A 70 1.78 4.33 -13.69
C SER A 70 1.09 5.03 -12.51
N GLN A 71 0.00 5.75 -12.79
CA GLN A 71 -0.81 6.45 -11.79
C GLN A 71 -1.55 5.48 -10.84
N ALA A 72 -2.16 4.41 -11.37
CA ALA A 72 -2.84 3.42 -10.53
C ALA A 72 -1.87 2.69 -9.58
N ILE A 73 -0.62 2.50 -9.99
CA ILE A 73 0.44 1.94 -9.14
C ILE A 73 0.75 2.92 -8.00
N THR A 74 0.98 4.20 -8.32
CA THR A 74 1.23 5.24 -7.32
C THR A 74 0.09 5.33 -6.29
N GLU A 75 -1.17 5.31 -6.73
CA GLU A 75 -2.35 5.39 -5.85
C GLU A 75 -2.39 4.25 -4.82
N VAL A 76 -2.02 3.03 -5.20
CA VAL A 76 -1.94 1.87 -4.29
C VAL A 76 -0.84 2.07 -3.24
N PHE A 77 0.34 2.53 -3.65
CA PHE A 77 1.45 2.80 -2.72
C PHE A 77 1.06 3.88 -1.71
N GLU A 78 0.49 5.00 -2.17
CA GLU A 78 0.04 6.06 -1.29
C GLU A 78 -1.05 5.59 -0.31
N GLN A 79 -1.97 4.72 -0.75
CA GLN A 79 -2.99 4.17 0.13
C GLN A 79 -2.38 3.36 1.27
N VAL A 80 -1.41 2.49 0.99
CA VAL A 80 -0.70 1.70 2.00
C VAL A 80 0.01 2.62 2.99
N LEU A 81 0.70 3.66 2.51
CA LEU A 81 1.45 4.60 3.34
C LEU A 81 0.54 5.42 4.26
N ARG A 82 -0.54 5.98 3.71
CA ARG A 82 -1.55 6.73 4.50
C ARG A 82 -2.18 5.87 5.59
N GLN A 83 -2.56 4.64 5.26
CA GLN A 83 -3.11 3.70 6.25
C GLN A 83 -2.09 3.33 7.31
N GLY A 84 -0.83 3.07 6.93
CA GLY A 84 0.27 2.79 7.84
C GLY A 84 0.51 3.91 8.85
N SER A 85 0.58 5.17 8.39
CA SER A 85 0.76 6.34 9.28
C SER A 85 -0.34 6.44 10.32
N SER A 86 -1.60 6.37 9.88
CA SER A 86 -2.76 6.46 10.79
C SER A 86 -2.76 5.33 11.84
N LEU A 87 -2.39 4.11 11.46
CA LEU A 87 -2.31 2.99 12.40
C LEU A 87 -1.21 3.18 13.47
N ILE A 88 -0.08 3.80 13.11
CA ILE A 88 1.02 4.10 14.05
C ILE A 88 0.61 5.23 15.00
N GLU A 89 0.03 6.31 14.46
CA GLU A 89 -0.47 7.45 15.24
C GLU A 89 -1.48 7.00 16.29
N ASN A 90 -2.50 6.24 15.88
CA ASN A 90 -3.52 5.70 16.78
C ASN A 90 -2.89 4.83 17.89
N ALA A 91 -1.93 3.97 17.55
CA ALA A 91 -1.27 3.11 18.54
C ALA A 91 -0.48 3.91 19.59
N GLN A 92 0.14 5.02 19.20
CA GLN A 92 0.84 5.90 20.13
C GLN A 92 -0.12 6.69 21.03
N GLU A 93 -1.29 7.07 20.53
CA GLU A 93 -2.34 7.70 21.36
C GLU A 93 -2.89 6.74 22.42
N PHE A 94 -3.16 5.48 22.06
CA PHE A 94 -3.58 4.45 23.03
C PHE A 94 -2.54 4.16 24.12
N THR A 95 -1.25 4.34 23.85
CA THR A 95 -0.19 4.09 24.84
C THR A 95 0.00 5.28 25.81
N LYS A 96 -0.51 6.46 25.46
CA LYS A 96 -0.42 7.68 26.28
C LYS A 96 -1.65 7.92 27.17
N SER A 97 -2.76 7.22 26.92
CA SER A 97 -4.00 7.25 27.73
C SER A 97 -3.96 6.24 28.87
#